data_AF-A0A1W2F056-F1
#
_entry.id   AF-A0A1W2F056-F1
#
_cell.length_a   1.000
_cell.length_b   1.000
_cell.length_c   1.000
_cell.angle_alpha   90.00
_cell.angle_beta   90.00
_cell.angle_gamma   90.00
#
_symmetry.space_group_name_H-M   'P 1'
#
loop_
_entity.id
_entity.type
_entity.pdbx_description
1 polymer ?
#
loop_
_entity_poly.entity_id
_entity_poly.type
_entity_poly.pdbx_seq_one_letter_code
_entity_poly.pdbx_strand_id
1 'polypeptide(L)'
;MQSTGGSGRNQTGVCAIENGNLVGFLSGFPIDNFFGNAKGMYCPLHAHGAIKENRISIYQRMYQKAAGIWVEKDIFTHAITLFAYDSETVDTFFWQGFGLRCVDAIALVKPITVNGAEKYSIHRIKPSEANRINSLEHKLVLHMNSSPIFMPAYKNLTVERLEKWLADSGNYMWAAFDNQTCW
;
A
#
# COMPACT_ATOMS: atom_id res chain seq x y z
N MET A 1 11.31 -29.64 0.93
CA MET A 1 10.77 -28.35 1.40
C MET A 1 9.35 -28.52 1.93
N GLN A 2 9.14 -28.30 3.23
CA GLN A 2 7.81 -28.28 3.86
C GLN A 2 7.41 -26.81 4.04
N SER A 3 6.22 -26.43 3.58
CA SER A 3 5.61 -25.13 3.91
C SER A 3 4.60 -25.34 5.03
N THR A 4 4.83 -24.70 6.17
CA THR A 4 3.91 -24.76 7.30
C THR A 4 3.12 -23.44 7.37
N GLY A 5 1.82 -23.54 7.66
CA GLY A 5 0.95 -22.39 7.80
C GLY A 5 0.90 -21.93 9.25
N GLY A 6 1.00 -20.61 9.46
CA GLY A 6 0.69 -19.97 10.73
C GLY A 6 1.87 -19.24 11.41
N SER A 7 2.07 -17.97 11.07
CA SER A 7 2.62 -16.99 12.03
C SER A 7 2.00 -15.61 11.78
N GLY A 8 1.42 -15.03 12.83
CA GLY A 8 0.63 -13.78 12.83
C GLY A 8 -0.82 -13.99 13.29
N ARG A 9 -1.41 -13.01 13.98
CA ARG A 9 -2.76 -13.07 14.60
C ARG A 9 -3.91 -13.53 13.67
N ASN A 10 -3.69 -13.55 12.35
CA ASN A 10 -4.70 -13.89 11.33
C ASN A 10 -4.38 -15.16 10.51
N GLN A 11 -3.28 -15.88 10.78
CA GLN A 11 -2.88 -17.12 10.08
C GLN A 11 -2.79 -17.00 8.55
N THR A 12 -2.36 -15.85 8.03
CA THR A 12 -2.25 -15.58 6.59
C THR A 12 -0.83 -15.72 6.05
N GLY A 13 0.17 -15.90 6.91
CA GLY A 13 1.57 -16.05 6.53
C GLY A 13 2.02 -17.51 6.42
N VAL A 14 3.03 -17.75 5.60
CA VAL A 14 3.70 -19.04 5.42
C VAL A 14 5.20 -18.90 5.58
N CYS A 15 5.85 -19.98 6.00
CA CYS A 15 7.31 -20.10 5.96
C CYS A 15 7.72 -21.36 5.22
N ALA A 16 8.91 -21.31 4.63
CA ALA A 16 9.56 -22.41 3.96
C ALA A 16 10.67 -22.98 4.84
N ILE A 17 10.57 -24.27 5.17
CA ILE A 17 11.60 -24.98 5.94
C ILE A 17 12.24 -26.07 5.07
N GLU A 18 13.57 -26.12 5.08
CA GLU A 18 14.37 -27.15 4.43
C GLU A 18 15.48 -27.62 5.39
N ASN A 19 15.54 -28.94 5.64
CA ASN A 19 16.48 -29.56 6.58
C ASN A 19 16.50 -28.90 7.96
N GLY A 20 15.32 -28.48 8.45
CA GLY A 20 15.16 -27.79 9.74
C GLY A 20 15.49 -26.30 9.71
N ASN A 21 15.94 -25.74 8.58
CA ASN A 21 16.30 -24.33 8.47
C ASN A 21 15.20 -23.51 7.78
N LEU A 22 15.00 -22.28 8.25
CA LEU A 22 14.13 -21.30 7.60
C LEU A 22 14.82 -20.78 6.32
N VAL A 23 14.26 -21.11 5.16
CA VAL A 23 14.80 -20.71 3.85
C VAL A 23 13.97 -19.63 3.17
N GLY A 24 12.79 -19.31 3.70
CA GLY A 24 11.98 -18.19 3.24
C GLY A 24 10.71 -17.98 4.06
N PHE A 25 10.10 -16.82 3.88
CA PHE A 25 8.81 -16.46 4.46
C PHE A 25 8.03 -15.56 3.50
N LEU A 26 6.70 -15.61 3.61
CA LEU A 26 5.76 -14.75 2.89
C LEU A 26 4.57 -14.46 3.79
N SER A 27 4.33 -13.18 4.05
CA SER A 27 3.23 -12.71 4.88
C SER A 27 2.70 -11.37 4.35
N GLY A 28 1.55 -10.96 4.88
CA GLY A 28 0.90 -9.71 4.51
C GLY A 28 -0.24 -9.40 5.46
N PHE A 29 -0.94 -8.30 5.20
CA PHE A 29 -2.14 -7.91 5.92
C PHE A 29 -3.33 -7.77 4.96
N PRO A 30 -4.55 -8.13 5.41
CA PRO A 30 -5.74 -8.00 4.60
C PRO A 30 -6.15 -6.53 4.49
N ILE A 31 -6.70 -6.16 3.33
CA ILE A 31 -7.25 -4.84 3.04
C ILE A 31 -8.63 -5.03 2.41
N ASP A 32 -9.66 -4.42 2.99
CA ASP A 32 -10.99 -4.39 2.38
C ASP A 32 -11.00 -3.49 1.15
N ASN A 33 -11.74 -3.87 0.10
CA ASN A 33 -11.87 -3.10 -1.13
C ASN A 33 -10.51 -2.78 -1.79
N PHE A 34 -9.62 -3.77 -1.86
CA PHE A 34 -8.26 -3.58 -2.36
C PHE A 34 -8.24 -3.56 -3.89
N PHE A 35 -8.04 -2.37 -4.46
CA PHE A 35 -8.09 -2.14 -5.92
C PHE A 35 -9.41 -2.57 -6.58
N GLY A 36 -10.52 -2.43 -5.87
CA GLY A 36 -11.85 -2.84 -6.32
C GLY A 36 -12.75 -3.09 -5.13
N ASN A 37 -13.71 -4.00 -5.28
CA ASN A 37 -14.64 -4.37 -4.19
C ASN A 37 -14.26 -5.68 -3.49
N ALA A 38 -13.17 -6.33 -3.91
CA ALA A 38 -12.70 -7.56 -3.30
C ALA A 38 -11.82 -7.28 -2.09
N LYS A 39 -11.76 -8.23 -1.15
CA LYS A 39 -10.71 -8.24 -0.13
C LYS A 39 -9.39 -8.59 -0.79
N GLY A 40 -8.34 -7.90 -0.36
CA GLY A 40 -7.00 -8.14 -0.83
C GLY A 40 -6.03 -8.52 0.27
N MET A 41 -4.91 -9.11 -0.12
CA MET A 41 -3.73 -9.32 0.69
C MET A 41 -2.61 -8.45 0.15
N TYR A 42 -2.04 -7.61 1.01
CA TYR A 42 -0.86 -6.84 0.67
C TYR A 42 0.36 -7.33 1.45
N CYS A 43 1.37 -7.76 0.71
CA CYS A 43 2.67 -8.17 1.20
C CYS A 43 3.66 -7.00 1.04
N PRO A 44 3.94 -6.22 2.08
CA PRO A 44 4.92 -5.14 1.99
C PRO A 44 6.33 -5.71 1.84
N LEU A 45 7.26 -4.88 1.38
CA LEU A 45 8.64 -5.24 1.06
C LEU A 45 9.39 -6.00 2.19
N HIS A 46 9.04 -5.73 3.45
CA HIS A 46 9.65 -6.36 4.63
C HIS A 46 8.92 -7.62 5.13
N ALA A 47 7.80 -8.00 4.51
CA ALA A 47 6.99 -9.14 4.92
C ALA A 47 7.24 -10.41 4.10
N HIS A 48 8.27 -10.43 3.26
CA HIS A 48 8.71 -11.62 2.54
C HIS A 48 10.22 -11.64 2.38
N GLY A 49 10.75 -12.84 2.14
CA GLY A 49 12.17 -13.05 1.92
C GLY A 49 12.45 -14.50 1.59
N ALA A 50 13.49 -14.75 0.82
CA ALA A 50 14.01 -16.08 0.54
C ALA A 50 15.54 -16.02 0.41
N ILE A 51 16.21 -17.11 0.78
CA ILE A 51 17.64 -17.29 0.48
C ILE A 51 17.88 -17.25 -1.04
N LYS A 52 19.14 -17.13 -1.46
CA LYS A 52 19.47 -17.04 -2.90
C LYS A 52 19.34 -18.39 -3.58
N GLU A 53 19.75 -19.44 -2.89
CA GLU A 53 19.71 -20.81 -3.35
C GLU A 53 18.26 -21.25 -3.57
N ASN A 54 17.92 -21.68 -4.78
CA ASN A 54 16.56 -22.12 -5.16
C ASN A 54 15.46 -21.05 -4.94
N ARG A 55 15.82 -19.76 -4.91
CA ARG A 55 14.91 -18.63 -4.62
C ARG A 55 13.60 -18.68 -5.41
N ILE A 56 13.68 -18.92 -6.72
CA ILE A 56 12.51 -19.02 -7.61
C ILE A 56 11.54 -20.09 -7.09
N SER A 57 12.04 -21.31 -6.85
CA SER A 57 11.21 -22.43 -6.38
C SER A 57 10.65 -22.15 -4.98
N ILE A 58 11.45 -21.52 -4.11
CA ILE A 58 11.02 -21.13 -2.77
C ILE A 58 9.84 -20.17 -2.85
N TYR A 59 9.95 -19.09 -3.63
CA TYR A 59 8.85 -18.13 -3.82
C TYR A 59 7.61 -18.75 -4.45
N GLN A 60 7.75 -19.57 -5.48
CA GLN A 60 6.62 -20.26 -6.12
C GLN A 60 5.86 -21.14 -5.13
N ARG A 61 6.57 -21.95 -4.33
CA ARG A 61 5.95 -22.83 -3.33
C ARG A 61 5.33 -22.06 -2.18
N MET A 62 5.97 -20.99 -1.72
CA MET A 62 5.40 -20.12 -0.70
C MET A 62 4.14 -19.43 -1.21
N TYR A 63 4.15 -18.86 -2.42
CA TYR A 63 2.98 -18.21 -3.00
C TYR A 63 1.84 -19.21 -3.23
N GLN A 64 2.13 -20.40 -3.79
CA GLN A 64 1.11 -21.44 -3.97
C GLN A 64 0.40 -21.78 -2.65
N LYS A 65 1.16 -21.94 -1.56
CA LYS A 65 0.58 -22.24 -0.25
C LYS A 65 -0.20 -21.04 0.32
N ALA A 66 0.37 -19.84 0.23
CA ALA A 66 -0.22 -18.61 0.76
C ALA A 66 -1.51 -18.24 0.02
N ALA A 67 -1.51 -18.29 -1.31
CA ALA A 67 -2.68 -18.03 -2.15
C ALA A 67 -3.85 -18.99 -1.83
N GLY A 68 -3.56 -20.26 -1.55
CA GLY A 68 -4.59 -21.20 -1.09
C GLY A 68 -5.26 -20.76 0.21
N ILE A 69 -4.44 -20.36 1.21
CA ILE A 69 -4.94 -19.85 2.50
C ILE A 69 -5.75 -18.56 2.32
N TRP A 70 -5.31 -17.66 1.42
CA TRP A 70 -5.96 -16.38 1.17
C TRP A 70 -7.33 -16.59 0.48
N VAL A 71 -7.40 -17.48 -0.52
CA VAL A 71 -8.65 -17.82 -1.21
C VAL A 71 -9.67 -18.46 -0.26
N GLU A 72 -9.24 -19.35 0.65
CA GLU A 72 -10.11 -19.92 1.70
C GLU A 72 -10.72 -18.86 2.64
N LYS A 73 -10.16 -17.65 2.65
CA LYS A 73 -10.60 -16.51 3.48
C LYS A 73 -11.30 -15.41 2.67
N ASP A 74 -11.75 -15.73 1.45
CA ASP A 74 -12.36 -14.78 0.50
C ASP A 74 -11.47 -13.59 0.13
N ILE A 75 -10.15 -13.79 0.13
CA ILE A 75 -9.17 -12.79 -0.29
C ILE A 75 -8.71 -13.14 -1.70
N PHE A 76 -9.09 -12.30 -2.68
CA PHE A 76 -8.93 -12.60 -4.10
C PHE A 76 -7.99 -11.64 -4.83
N THR A 77 -7.63 -10.52 -4.21
CA THR A 77 -6.66 -9.57 -4.78
C THR A 77 -5.34 -9.67 -4.04
N HIS A 78 -4.27 -10.10 -4.71
CA HIS A 78 -2.95 -10.22 -4.09
C HIS A 78 -2.01 -9.15 -4.64
N ALA A 79 -1.31 -8.43 -3.78
CA ALA A 79 -0.23 -7.54 -4.18
C ALA A 79 1.00 -7.73 -3.30
N ILE A 80 2.16 -7.62 -3.92
CA ILE A 80 3.46 -7.73 -3.26
C ILE A 80 4.36 -6.60 -3.74
N THR A 81 5.09 -5.98 -2.82
CA THR A 81 6.11 -4.97 -3.15
C THR A 81 7.47 -5.63 -3.26
N LEU A 82 8.15 -5.47 -4.39
CA LEU A 82 9.47 -6.05 -4.65
C LEU A 82 10.50 -4.93 -4.83
N PHE A 83 11.79 -5.26 -4.60
CA PHE A 83 12.86 -4.40 -5.08
C PHE A 83 12.92 -4.45 -6.60
N ALA A 84 12.87 -3.29 -7.25
CA ALA A 84 12.87 -3.20 -8.72
C ALA A 84 14.13 -3.82 -9.38
N TYR A 85 15.25 -3.88 -8.64
CA TYR A 85 16.50 -4.48 -9.11
C TYR A 85 16.58 -6.00 -8.87
N ASP A 86 15.66 -6.61 -8.13
CA ASP A 86 15.59 -8.06 -7.94
C ASP A 86 14.82 -8.69 -9.11
N SER A 87 15.44 -8.68 -10.29
CA SER A 87 14.82 -9.12 -11.54
C SER A 87 14.35 -10.57 -11.46
N GLU A 88 15.09 -11.45 -10.77
CA GLU A 88 14.71 -12.85 -10.57
C GLU A 88 13.37 -12.98 -9.83
N THR A 89 13.18 -12.22 -8.75
CA THR A 89 11.94 -12.25 -7.99
C THR A 89 10.80 -11.57 -8.76
N VAL A 90 11.09 -10.46 -9.47
CA VAL A 90 10.12 -9.77 -10.35
C VAL A 90 9.60 -10.73 -11.43
N ASP A 91 10.49 -11.40 -12.14
CA ASP A 91 10.13 -12.36 -13.19
C ASP A 91 9.34 -13.54 -12.61
N THR A 92 9.74 -14.03 -11.42
CA THR A 92 9.04 -15.12 -10.73
C THR A 92 7.58 -14.79 -10.45
N PHE A 93 7.26 -13.57 -10.02
CA PHE A 93 5.88 -13.15 -9.78
C PHE A 93 5.15 -12.79 -11.09
N PHE A 94 5.83 -12.18 -12.05
CA PHE A 94 5.27 -11.86 -13.35
C PHE A 94 4.75 -13.12 -14.07
N TRP A 95 5.55 -14.19 -14.10
CA TRP A 95 5.14 -15.48 -14.68
C TRP A 95 4.04 -16.20 -13.89
N GLN A 96 3.75 -15.78 -12.66
CA GLN A 96 2.60 -16.25 -11.86
C GLN A 96 1.34 -15.38 -12.06
N GLY A 97 1.35 -14.46 -13.03
CA GLY A 97 0.21 -13.63 -13.40
C GLY A 97 0.12 -12.29 -12.67
N PHE A 98 1.18 -11.88 -11.95
CA PHE A 98 1.22 -10.55 -11.35
C PHE A 98 1.55 -9.49 -12.41
N GLY A 99 0.88 -8.35 -12.33
CA GLY A 99 1.18 -7.15 -13.11
C GLY A 99 1.85 -6.07 -12.27
N LEU A 100 2.47 -5.09 -12.93
CA LEU A 100 3.00 -3.90 -12.28
C LEU A 100 1.87 -2.92 -11.98
N ARG A 101 1.70 -2.55 -10.70
CA ARG A 101 0.65 -1.61 -10.25
C ARG A 101 1.17 -0.23 -9.87
N CYS A 102 2.32 -0.17 -9.20
CA CYS A 102 2.95 1.04 -8.69
C CYS A 102 4.47 0.85 -8.69
N VAL A 103 5.21 1.95 -8.86
CA VAL A 103 6.65 2.00 -8.65
C VAL A 103 6.93 3.17 -7.72
N ASP A 104 7.45 2.87 -6.54
CA ASP A 104 7.87 3.88 -5.57
C ASP A 104 9.37 4.11 -5.68
N ALA A 105 9.76 5.36 -5.89
CA ALA A 105 11.17 5.76 -5.86
C ALA A 105 11.60 6.01 -4.40
N ILE A 106 12.75 5.46 -4.01
CA ILE A 106 13.39 5.78 -2.74
C ILE A 106 14.42 6.88 -2.94
N ALA A 107 14.39 7.90 -2.09
CA ALA A 107 15.38 8.96 -2.06
C ALA A 107 16.16 8.92 -0.75
N LEU A 108 17.44 9.25 -0.82
CA LEU A 108 18.24 9.44 0.40
C LEU A 108 17.71 10.65 1.17
N VAL A 109 17.57 10.49 2.48
CA VAL A 109 17.28 11.61 3.37
C VAL A 109 18.46 12.56 3.34
N LYS A 110 18.26 13.75 2.77
CA LYS A 110 19.24 14.83 2.71
C LYS A 110 18.62 16.10 3.27
N PRO A 111 19.38 16.96 3.94
CA PRO A 111 18.90 18.29 4.33
C PRO A 111 18.38 19.04 3.10
N ILE A 112 17.20 19.64 3.22
CA ILE A 112 16.58 20.44 2.17
C ILE A 112 16.73 21.90 2.59
N THR A 113 17.24 22.75 1.70
CA THR A 113 17.21 24.21 1.90
C THR A 113 15.81 24.70 1.55
N VAL A 114 15.10 25.26 2.52
CA VAL A 114 13.76 25.80 2.34
C VAL A 114 13.84 27.31 2.19
N ASN A 115 13.37 27.85 1.06
CA ASN A 115 13.26 29.28 0.83
C ASN A 115 11.78 29.70 0.90
N GLY A 116 11.46 30.81 1.56
CA GLY A 116 10.09 31.35 1.59
C GLY A 116 9.13 30.63 2.53
N ALA A 117 9.63 29.92 3.54
CA ALA A 117 8.79 29.20 4.50
C ALA A 117 7.89 30.15 5.29
N GLU A 118 8.39 31.33 5.62
CA GLU A 118 7.69 32.41 6.30
C GLU A 118 6.45 32.92 5.55
N LYS A 119 6.34 32.64 4.25
CA LYS A 119 5.15 32.98 3.45
C LYS A 119 3.94 32.10 3.79
N TYR A 120 4.18 30.90 4.31
CA TYR A 120 3.15 29.89 4.50
C TYR A 120 2.86 29.65 5.97
N SER A 121 1.58 29.63 6.33
CA SER A 121 1.16 29.09 7.63
C SER A 121 0.75 27.63 7.45
N ILE A 122 1.36 26.73 8.20
CA ILE A 122 1.04 25.30 8.18
C ILE A 122 0.39 24.94 9.50
N HIS A 123 -0.80 24.37 9.46
CA HIS A 123 -1.46 23.88 10.65
C HIS A 123 -2.33 22.66 10.36
N ARG A 124 -2.63 21.92 11.43
CA ARG A 124 -3.58 20.81 11.38
C ARG A 124 -4.98 21.37 11.10
N ILE A 125 -5.68 20.74 10.16
CA ILE A 125 -7.06 21.08 9.81
C ILE A 125 -8.01 20.42 10.82
N LYS A 126 -8.89 21.22 11.42
CA LYS A 126 -9.98 20.73 12.26
C LYS A 126 -11.20 20.36 11.40
N PRO A 127 -12.12 19.52 11.90
CA PRO A 127 -13.38 19.23 11.20
C PRO A 127 -14.11 20.52 10.79
N SER A 128 -14.22 21.51 11.68
CA SER A 128 -14.86 22.81 11.40
C SER A 128 -14.20 23.63 10.28
N GLU A 129 -13.02 23.23 9.81
CA GLU A 129 -12.24 23.90 8.78
C GLU A 129 -12.24 23.13 7.44
N ALA A 130 -12.97 22.01 7.33
CA ALA A 130 -13.00 21.17 6.14
C ALA A 130 -13.30 21.95 4.85
N ASN A 131 -14.19 22.94 4.91
CA ASN A 131 -14.52 23.77 3.75
C ASN A 131 -13.31 24.53 3.17
N ARG A 132 -12.31 24.85 4.01
CA ARG A 132 -11.10 25.59 3.58
C ARG A 132 -10.22 24.77 2.62
N ILE A 133 -10.28 23.45 2.69
CA ILE A 133 -9.46 22.52 1.90
C ILE A 133 -10.27 21.77 0.83
N ASN A 134 -11.60 21.86 0.89
CA ASN A 134 -12.52 21.15 0.00
C ASN A 134 -12.23 21.38 -1.49
N SER A 135 -11.84 22.59 -1.88
CA SER A 135 -11.50 22.89 -3.28
C SER A 135 -10.26 22.12 -3.78
N LEU A 136 -9.28 21.86 -2.92
CA LEU A 136 -8.09 21.09 -3.26
C LEU A 136 -8.43 19.60 -3.35
N GLU A 137 -9.21 19.10 -2.41
CA GLU A 137 -9.74 17.72 -2.43
C GLU A 137 -10.58 17.45 -3.68
N HIS A 138 -11.44 18.40 -4.12
CA HIS A 138 -12.17 18.27 -5.38
C HIS A 138 -11.24 18.18 -6.59
N LYS A 139 -10.18 18.99 -6.65
CA LYS A 139 -9.18 18.92 -7.72
C LYS A 139 -8.46 17.56 -7.73
N LEU A 140 -8.12 17.04 -6.55
CA LEU A 140 -7.49 15.72 -6.41
C LEU A 140 -8.43 14.60 -6.91
N VAL A 141 -9.70 14.63 -6.51
CA VAL A 141 -10.70 13.66 -6.96
C VAL A 141 -10.88 13.71 -8.48
N LEU A 142 -10.99 14.91 -9.05
CA LEU A 142 -11.08 15.09 -10.51
C LEU A 142 -9.84 14.54 -11.22
N HIS A 143 -8.65 14.82 -10.70
CA HIS A 143 -7.40 14.30 -11.25
C HIS A 143 -7.34 12.77 -11.21
N MET A 144 -7.66 12.15 -10.06
CA MET A 144 -7.66 10.70 -9.91
C MET A 144 -8.68 10.01 -10.83
N ASN A 145 -9.86 10.62 -11.00
CA ASN A 145 -10.92 10.14 -11.89
C ASN A 145 -10.62 10.32 -13.38
N SER A 146 -9.54 11.03 -13.73
CA SER A 146 -9.20 11.36 -15.12
C SER A 146 -8.11 10.44 -15.68
N SER A 147 -8.04 10.37 -17.00
CA SER A 147 -6.91 9.75 -17.70
C SER A 147 -5.62 10.54 -17.41
N PRO A 148 -4.47 9.88 -17.19
CA PRO A 148 -4.23 8.43 -17.25
C PRO A 148 -4.28 7.72 -15.88
N ILE A 149 -4.84 8.34 -14.84
CA ILE A 149 -4.80 7.81 -13.47
C ILE A 149 -5.81 6.69 -13.23
N PHE A 150 -7.01 6.80 -13.83
CA PHE A 150 -8.05 5.76 -13.79
C PHE A 150 -8.37 5.23 -12.37
N MET A 151 -8.24 6.06 -11.35
CA MET A 151 -8.57 5.70 -9.97
C MET A 151 -9.89 6.37 -9.60
N PRO A 152 -11.01 5.62 -9.53
CA PRO A 152 -12.32 6.16 -9.24
C PRO A 152 -12.41 6.60 -7.77
N ALA A 153 -11.80 7.74 -7.47
CA ALA A 153 -11.93 8.44 -6.21
C ALA A 153 -13.39 8.83 -5.99
N TYR A 154 -13.76 8.90 -4.72
CA TYR A 154 -15.13 9.07 -4.26
C TYR A 154 -15.97 9.99 -5.16
N LYS A 155 -16.96 9.39 -5.82
CA LYS A 155 -17.79 10.09 -6.84
C LYS A 155 -18.51 11.33 -6.28
N ASN A 156 -18.78 11.34 -4.97
CA ASN A 156 -19.44 12.44 -4.27
C ASN A 156 -18.59 12.87 -3.05
N LEU A 157 -17.55 13.67 -3.27
CA LEU A 157 -16.87 14.36 -2.18
C LEU A 157 -17.74 15.54 -1.73
N THR A 158 -18.22 15.48 -0.49
CA THR A 158 -18.90 16.59 0.20
C THR A 158 -18.04 17.09 1.35
N VAL A 159 -18.26 18.35 1.76
CA VAL A 159 -17.61 18.91 2.94
C VAL A 159 -17.93 18.05 4.17
N GLU A 160 -19.18 17.62 4.36
CA GLU A 160 -19.59 16.78 5.50
C GLU A 160 -18.82 15.46 5.58
N ARG A 161 -18.49 14.89 4.42
CA ARG A 161 -17.70 13.66 4.37
C ARG A 161 -16.26 13.91 4.82
N LEU A 162 -15.67 15.03 4.40
CA LEU A 162 -14.35 15.44 4.84
C LEU A 162 -14.33 15.77 6.33
N GLU A 163 -15.36 16.46 6.83
CA GLU A 163 -15.57 16.71 8.26
C GLU A 163 -15.62 15.41 9.06
N LYS A 164 -16.42 14.43 8.61
CA LYS A 164 -16.54 13.12 9.24
C LYS A 164 -15.20 12.36 9.24
N TRP A 165 -14.44 12.44 8.14
CA TRP A 165 -13.12 11.82 8.06
C TRP A 165 -12.13 12.49 9.03
N LEU A 166 -12.11 13.83 9.11
CA LEU A 166 -11.27 14.60 10.03
C LEU A 166 -11.65 14.42 11.50
N ALA A 167 -12.89 14.04 11.79
CA ALA A 167 -13.38 13.80 13.15
C ALA A 167 -12.92 12.45 13.72
N ASP A 168 -12.47 11.52 12.88
CA ASP A 168 -11.88 10.27 13.34
C ASP A 168 -10.51 10.54 13.99
N SER A 169 -10.33 10.07 15.23
CA SER A 169 -9.10 10.25 16.01
C SER A 169 -7.84 9.67 15.35
N GLY A 170 -7.98 8.73 14.41
CA GLY A 170 -6.87 8.18 13.62
C GLY A 170 -6.43 9.07 12.46
N ASN A 171 -7.22 10.09 12.10
CA ASN A 171 -7.03 10.87 10.89
C ASN A 171 -6.44 12.26 11.19
N TYR A 172 -5.41 12.61 10.42
CA TYR A 172 -4.68 13.85 10.56
C TYR A 172 -4.43 14.42 9.17
N MET A 173 -4.79 15.69 8.98
CA MET A 173 -4.46 16.44 7.78
C MET A 173 -3.84 17.77 8.19
N TRP A 174 -2.74 18.10 7.54
CA TRP A 174 -2.06 19.38 7.66
C TRP A 174 -2.12 20.06 6.31
N ALA A 175 -2.41 21.35 6.29
CA ALA A 175 -2.42 22.12 5.05
C ALA A 175 -1.56 23.37 5.19
N ALA A 176 -0.97 23.78 4.07
CA ALA A 176 -0.26 25.03 3.96
C ALA A 176 -1.20 26.10 3.39
N PHE A 177 -1.14 27.30 3.96
CA PHE A 177 -1.91 28.44 3.48
C PHE A 177 -0.99 29.59 3.12
N ASP A 178 -1.23 30.18 1.96
CA ASP A 178 -0.75 31.52 1.59
C ASP A 178 -1.94 32.46 1.83
N ASN A 179 -1.86 33.25 2.90
CA ASN A 179 -3.00 34.01 3.44
C ASN A 179 -4.21 33.10 3.76
N GLN A 180 -5.31 33.24 2.99
CA GLN A 180 -6.53 32.44 3.19
C GLN A 180 -6.67 31.28 2.19
N THR A 181 -5.79 31.18 1.20
CA THR A 181 -5.87 30.15 0.15
C THR A 181 -5.04 28.94 0.53
N CYS A 182 -5.67 27.76 0.52
CA CYS A 182 -4.99 26.48 0.70
C CYS A 182 -4.19 26.13 -0.56
N TRP A 183 -2.94 25.71 -0.38
CA TRP A 183 -2.05 25.20 -1.42
C TRP A 183 -1.72 23.73 -1.18
#